data_AF-K7FCH8-F1
#
_entry.id   AF-K7FCH8-F1
#
_cell.length_a   1.000
_cell.length_b   1.000
_cell.length_c   1.000
_cell.angle_alpha   90.00
_cell.angle_beta   90.00
_cell.angle_gamma   90.00
#
_symmetry.space_group_name_H-M   'P 1'
#
loop_
_entity.id
_entity.type
_entity.pdbx_description
1 polymer ?
#
loop_
_entity_poly.entity_id
_entity_poly.type
_entity_poly.pdbx_seq_one_letter_code
_entity_poly.pdbx_strand_id
1 'polypeptide(L)'
;DWTPVVKYVCELEGDREKWAEKEEKLRNKVKQVLKCDVSKSSVLGPVSLPQADCLLSTLCLEAACKDLTSYRAALKNISSLLKPGGHLVMMTVLKETYYIVGQKRFSCLYLEKESVVEALSEAGFEVQCVTVMPKRSESTFSDFEAVQSLVACKQPAE
;
A
#
# COMPACT_ATOMS: atom_id res chain seq x y z
N ASP A 1 -11.97 3.21 -17.18
CA ASP A 1 -11.10 2.61 -18.21
C ASP A 1 -9.66 2.70 -17.71
N TRP A 2 -8.93 1.58 -17.67
CA TRP A 2 -7.54 1.50 -17.20
C TRP A 2 -6.53 1.32 -18.34
N THR A 3 -6.99 1.19 -19.59
CA THR A 3 -6.13 0.89 -20.74
C THR A 3 -4.94 1.84 -20.92
N PRO A 4 -5.05 3.17 -20.72
CA PRO A 4 -3.89 4.06 -20.80
C PRO A 4 -2.76 3.70 -19.82
N VAL A 5 -3.13 3.33 -18.58
CA VAL A 5 -2.17 2.91 -17.54
C VAL A 5 -1.55 1.57 -17.91
N VAL A 6 -2.36 0.62 -18.37
CA VAL A 6 -1.84 -0.71 -18.75
C VAL A 6 -0.91 -0.62 -19.95
N LYS A 7 -1.23 0.21 -20.95
CA LYS A 7 -0.32 0.50 -22.07
C LYS A 7 1.01 1.07 -21.59
N TYR A 8 0.98 2.02 -20.65
CA TYR A 8 2.19 2.60 -20.10
C TYR A 8 3.03 1.56 -19.33
N VAL A 9 2.40 0.72 -18.51
CA VAL A 9 3.08 -0.39 -17.83
C VAL A 9 3.70 -1.36 -18.83
N CYS A 10 2.98 -1.74 -19.88
CA CYS A 10 3.47 -2.59 -20.95
C CYS A 10 4.65 -1.98 -21.72
N GLU A 11 4.64 -0.66 -21.95
CA GLU A 11 5.76 0.08 -22.53
C GLU A 11 7.01 0.02 -21.62
N LEU A 12 6.85 0.22 -20.32
CA LEU A 12 7.94 0.06 -19.33
C LEU A 12 8.48 -1.38 -19.28
N GLU A 13 7.63 -2.37 -19.54
CA GLU A 13 8.00 -3.79 -19.63
C GLU A 13 8.56 -4.19 -21.01
N GLY A 14 8.66 -3.24 -21.95
CA GLY A 14 9.30 -3.42 -23.26
C GLY A 14 8.38 -3.77 -24.43
N ASP A 15 7.06 -3.86 -24.22
CA ASP A 15 6.11 -4.17 -25.30
C ASP A 15 4.72 -3.57 -25.02
N ARG A 16 4.50 -2.35 -25.51
CA ARG A 16 3.26 -1.58 -25.33
C ARG A 16 2.02 -2.26 -25.93
N GLU A 17 2.19 -3.05 -26.98
CA GLU A 17 1.08 -3.64 -27.74
C GLU A 17 0.45 -4.84 -27.02
N LYS A 18 1.15 -5.43 -26.03
CA LYS A 18 0.62 -6.52 -25.18
C LYS A 18 -0.39 -6.08 -24.12
N TRP A 19 -0.87 -4.84 -24.15
CA TRP A 19 -1.76 -4.32 -23.10
C TRP A 19 -3.06 -5.13 -22.94
N ALA A 20 -3.64 -5.64 -24.04
CA ALA A 20 -4.87 -6.43 -23.97
C ALA A 20 -4.65 -7.78 -23.26
N GLU A 21 -3.55 -8.47 -23.59
CA GLU A 21 -3.13 -9.71 -22.93
C GLU A 21 -2.83 -9.46 -21.44
N LYS A 22 -2.22 -8.32 -21.10
CA LYS A 22 -1.95 -7.92 -19.71
C LYS A 22 -3.24 -7.72 -18.92
N GLU A 23 -4.23 -7.04 -19.48
CA GLU A 23 -5.54 -6.86 -18.85
C GLU A 23 -6.24 -8.20 -18.59
N GLU A 24 -6.27 -9.08 -19.60
CA GLU A 24 -6.87 -10.41 -19.47
C GLU A 24 -6.14 -11.26 -18.42
N LYS A 25 -4.80 -11.26 -18.46
CA LYS A 25 -3.97 -11.95 -17.46
C LYS A 25 -4.26 -11.47 -16.04
N LEU A 26 -4.38 -10.16 -15.83
CA LEU A 26 -4.71 -9.59 -14.52
C LEU A 26 -6.11 -10.04 -14.07
N ARG A 27 -7.11 -9.93 -14.96
CA ARG A 27 -8.50 -10.33 -14.68
C ARG A 27 -8.58 -11.81 -14.26
N ASN A 28 -7.81 -12.69 -14.91
CA ASN A 28 -7.76 -14.11 -14.59
C ASN A 28 -6.99 -14.43 -13.29
N LYS A 29 -6.09 -13.54 -12.84
CA LYS A 29 -5.31 -13.71 -11.60
C LYS A 29 -6.07 -13.23 -10.36
N VAL A 30 -6.95 -12.22 -10.47
CA VAL A 30 -7.81 -11.79 -9.36
C VAL A 30 -8.84 -12.87 -9.08
N LYS A 31 -8.77 -13.50 -7.91
CA LYS A 31 -9.68 -14.60 -7.53
C LYS A 31 -10.88 -14.16 -6.74
N GLN A 32 -10.73 -13.12 -5.92
CA GLN A 32 -11.76 -12.66 -4.98
C GLN A 32 -11.63 -11.16 -4.75
N VAL A 33 -12.76 -10.50 -4.49
CA VAL A 33 -12.84 -9.12 -3.99
C VAL A 33 -13.53 -9.19 -2.64
N LEU A 34 -12.79 -8.88 -1.58
CA LEU A 34 -13.24 -9.05 -0.20
C LEU A 34 -13.29 -7.71 0.52
N LYS A 35 -14.16 -7.61 1.52
CA LYS A 35 -14.11 -6.50 2.49
C LYS A 35 -12.90 -6.72 3.40
N CYS A 36 -12.20 -5.63 3.71
CA CYS A 36 -11.16 -5.62 4.73
C CYS A 36 -11.28 -4.38 5.62
N ASP A 37 -10.81 -4.50 6.86
CA ASP A 37 -10.70 -3.40 7.82
C ASP A 37 -9.38 -3.53 8.58
N VAL A 38 -8.40 -2.70 8.20
CA VAL A 38 -7.05 -2.74 8.79
C VAL A 38 -7.01 -2.31 10.26
N SER A 39 -8.08 -1.67 10.76
CA SER A 39 -8.19 -1.30 12.18
C SER A 39 -8.51 -2.51 13.08
N LYS A 40 -8.91 -3.65 12.49
CA LYS A 40 -9.26 -4.87 13.21
C LYS A 40 -8.12 -5.89 13.15
N SER A 41 -7.92 -6.60 14.25
CA SER A 41 -6.99 -7.75 14.29
C SER A 41 -7.40 -8.86 13.30
N SER A 42 -8.70 -9.04 13.07
CA SER A 42 -9.20 -9.84 11.96
C SER A 42 -9.50 -8.96 10.75
N VAL A 43 -8.46 -8.68 9.96
CA VAL A 43 -8.53 -7.75 8.81
C VAL A 43 -9.57 -8.19 7.78
N LEU A 44 -9.73 -9.49 7.54
CA LEU A 44 -10.70 -10.05 6.57
C LEU A 44 -12.02 -10.50 7.22
N GLY A 45 -12.23 -10.13 8.49
CA GLY A 45 -13.44 -10.49 9.25
C GLY A 45 -13.63 -12.01 9.37
N PRO A 46 -14.79 -12.57 8.99
CA PRO A 46 -15.04 -14.01 9.11
C PRO A 46 -14.32 -14.84 8.02
N VAL A 47 -13.71 -14.22 7.02
CA VAL A 47 -13.04 -14.94 5.94
C VAL A 47 -11.65 -15.39 6.40
N SER A 48 -11.41 -16.70 6.33
CA SER A 48 -10.09 -17.28 6.57
C SER A 48 -9.42 -17.59 5.23
N LEU A 49 -8.22 -17.03 5.02
CA LEU A 49 -7.35 -17.32 3.89
C LEU A 49 -5.99 -17.80 4.41
N PRO A 50 -5.27 -18.63 3.65
CA PRO A 50 -3.87 -18.90 3.97
C PRO A 50 -3.09 -17.59 3.94
N GLN A 51 -2.03 -17.51 4.75
CA GLN A 51 -1.12 -16.37 4.69
C GLN A 51 -0.54 -16.21 3.29
N ALA A 52 -0.43 -14.96 2.84
CA ALA A 52 0.10 -14.61 1.53
C ALA A 52 1.63 -14.65 1.52
N ASP A 53 2.19 -14.89 0.34
CA ASP A 53 3.62 -14.73 0.08
C ASP A 53 4.01 -13.25 -0.09
N CYS A 54 3.06 -12.42 -0.54
CA CYS A 54 3.23 -10.99 -0.75
C CYS A 54 1.94 -10.23 -0.41
N LEU A 55 2.08 -9.07 0.25
CA LEU A 55 1.03 -8.09 0.44
C LEU A 55 1.38 -6.80 -0.30
N LEU A 56 0.39 -6.22 -0.98
CA LEU A 56 0.48 -4.92 -1.62
C LEU A 56 -0.50 -3.96 -0.95
N SER A 57 -0.02 -2.82 -0.47
CA SER A 57 -0.85 -1.74 0.06
C SER A 57 -0.41 -0.40 -0.54
N THR A 58 -1.34 0.31 -1.17
CA THR A 58 -1.06 1.59 -1.83
C THR A 58 -2.01 2.66 -1.33
N LEU A 59 -1.47 3.72 -0.70
CA LEU A 59 -2.19 4.90 -0.25
C LEU A 59 -3.37 4.59 0.68
N CYS A 60 -3.23 3.57 1.53
CA CYS A 60 -4.32 3.04 2.35
C CYS A 60 -4.16 3.32 3.84
N LEU A 61 -3.00 3.01 4.42
CA LEU A 61 -2.83 2.98 5.87
C LEU A 61 -2.86 4.38 6.48
N GLU A 62 -2.21 5.34 5.85
CA GLU A 62 -2.22 6.75 6.24
C GLU A 62 -3.62 7.37 6.14
N ALA A 63 -4.43 6.93 5.18
CA ALA A 63 -5.81 7.40 5.00
C ALA A 63 -6.79 6.71 5.97
N ALA A 64 -6.49 5.48 6.39
CA ALA A 64 -7.35 4.68 7.27
C ALA A 64 -7.06 4.91 8.77
N CYS A 65 -5.89 5.44 9.11
CA CYS A 65 -5.44 5.61 10.50
C CYS A 65 -5.56 7.07 10.94
N LYS A 66 -5.94 7.27 12.21
CA LYS A 66 -6.15 8.60 12.79
C LYS A 66 -4.90 9.17 13.48
N ASP A 67 -3.96 8.30 13.85
CA ASP A 67 -2.76 8.62 14.61
C ASP A 67 -1.70 7.52 14.40
N LEU A 68 -0.45 7.79 14.82
CA LEU A 68 0.64 6.82 14.68
C LEU A 68 0.39 5.52 15.45
N THR A 69 -0.38 5.55 16.55
CA THR A 69 -0.73 4.35 17.32
C THR A 69 -1.62 3.42 16.51
N SER A 70 -2.67 3.95 15.88
CA SER A 70 -3.55 3.19 14.99
C SER A 70 -2.83 2.73 13.72
N TYR A 71 -1.88 3.52 13.20
CA TYR A 71 -1.02 3.14 12.08
C TYR A 71 -0.13 1.93 12.38
N ARG A 72 0.58 1.95 13.52
CA ARG A 72 1.38 0.82 14.01
C ARG A 72 0.52 -0.43 14.24
N ALA A 73 -0.66 -0.26 14.84
CA ALA A 73 -1.61 -1.35 15.04
C ALA A 73 -2.09 -1.93 13.70
N ALA A 74 -2.38 -1.09 12.71
CA ALA A 74 -2.79 -1.53 11.38
C ALA A 74 -1.67 -2.30 10.65
N LEU A 75 -0.42 -1.85 10.73
CA LEU A 75 0.74 -2.59 10.20
C LEU A 75 0.88 -3.98 10.84
N LYS A 76 0.71 -4.06 12.17
CA LYS A 76 0.70 -5.33 12.88
C LYS A 76 -0.48 -6.23 12.48
N ASN A 77 -1.66 -5.65 12.25
CA ASN A 77 -2.83 -6.40 11.81
C ASN A 77 -2.62 -6.96 10.40
N ILE A 78 -2.13 -6.18 9.44
CA ILE A 78 -1.88 -6.70 8.09
C ILE A 78 -0.72 -7.69 8.06
N SER A 79 0.27 -7.58 8.97
CA SER A 79 1.37 -8.53 9.04
C SER A 79 0.89 -9.95 9.39
N SER A 80 -0.27 -10.11 10.06
CA SER A 80 -0.84 -11.43 10.33
C SER A 80 -1.28 -12.17 9.06
N LEU A 81 -1.57 -11.43 7.98
CA LEU A 81 -1.94 -11.98 6.67
C LEU A 81 -0.74 -12.45 5.86
N LEU A 82 0.49 -12.19 6.30
CA LEU A 82 1.72 -12.47 5.57
C LEU A 82 2.53 -13.58 6.25
N LYS A 83 3.10 -14.49 5.44
CA LYS A 83 4.01 -15.53 5.94
C LYS A 83 5.29 -14.92 6.51
N PRO A 84 5.95 -15.56 7.49
CA PRO A 84 7.36 -15.31 7.75
C PRO A 84 8.19 -15.44 6.46
N GLY A 85 9.09 -14.50 6.19
CA GLY A 85 9.83 -14.39 4.92
C GLY A 85 9.02 -13.83 3.75
N GLY A 86 7.74 -13.54 3.93
CA GLY A 86 6.90 -12.88 2.93
C GLY A 86 7.20 -11.39 2.79
N HIS A 87 6.81 -10.80 1.67
CA HIS A 87 7.13 -9.40 1.34
C HIS A 87 5.91 -8.48 1.44
N LEU A 88 6.10 -7.30 2.02
CA LEU A 88 5.18 -6.18 1.93
C LEU A 88 5.73 -5.18 0.91
N VAL A 89 4.98 -4.95 -0.15
CA VAL A 89 5.18 -3.83 -1.06
C VAL A 89 4.21 -2.72 -0.64
N MET A 90 4.74 -1.58 -0.20
CA MET A 90 3.92 -0.49 0.30
C MET A 90 4.23 0.80 -0.42
N MET A 91 3.17 1.55 -0.75
CA MET A 91 3.26 2.92 -1.22
C MET A 91 2.43 3.80 -0.30
N THR A 92 3.02 4.88 0.18
CA THR A 92 2.35 5.85 1.06
C THR A 92 2.71 7.27 0.68
N VAL A 93 1.87 8.24 1.02
CA VAL A 93 2.19 9.66 0.92
C VAL A 93 2.81 10.18 2.21
N LEU A 94 3.77 11.09 2.06
CA LEU A 94 4.44 11.76 3.16
C LEU A 94 3.91 13.17 3.34
N LYS A 95 3.78 13.56 4.61
CA LYS A 95 3.38 14.90 5.04
C LYS A 95 2.04 15.37 4.45
N GLU A 96 1.16 14.43 4.12
CA GLU A 96 -0.22 14.72 3.72
C GLU A 96 -1.08 14.88 4.97
N THR A 97 -1.99 15.84 4.97
CA THR A 97 -3.02 15.99 6.00
C THR A 97 -4.43 15.76 5.46
N TYR A 98 -4.61 15.83 4.14
CA TYR A 98 -5.89 15.56 3.49
C TYR A 98 -5.77 15.19 2.02
N TYR A 99 -6.83 14.56 1.52
CA TYR A 99 -7.11 14.47 0.09
C TYR A 99 -8.60 14.69 -0.21
N ILE A 100 -8.93 14.94 -1.48
CA ILE A 100 -10.29 15.24 -1.97
C ILE A 100 -10.71 14.19 -2.99
N VAL A 101 -11.90 13.62 -2.81
CA VAL A 101 -12.56 12.74 -3.79
C VAL A 101 -13.93 13.33 -4.13
N GLY A 102 -14.08 13.77 -5.38
CA GLY A 102 -15.25 14.55 -5.80
C GLY A 102 -15.35 15.84 -5.00
N GLN A 103 -16.40 15.98 -4.20
CA GLN A 103 -16.63 17.17 -3.33
C GLN A 103 -16.29 16.91 -1.86
N LYS A 104 -15.80 15.72 -1.51
CA LYS A 104 -15.55 15.32 -0.13
C LYS A 104 -14.06 15.38 0.18
N ARG A 105 -13.74 16.01 1.31
CA ARG A 105 -12.40 16.03 1.91
C ARG A 105 -12.28 14.90 2.93
N PHE A 106 -11.20 14.14 2.84
CA PHE A 106 -10.84 13.07 3.76
C PHE A 106 -9.56 13.47 4.49
N SER A 107 -9.47 13.14 5.78
CA SER A 107 -8.24 13.32 6.55
C SER A 107 -7.20 12.29 6.13
N CYS A 108 -5.94 12.66 6.20
CA CYS A 108 -4.81 11.76 6.08
C CYS A 108 -3.88 11.93 7.28
N LEU A 109 -3.32 10.84 7.78
CA LEU A 109 -2.32 10.88 8.83
C LEU A 109 -1.02 11.48 8.28
N TYR A 110 -0.57 12.57 8.90
CA TYR A 110 0.74 13.14 8.61
C TYR A 110 1.84 12.14 8.98
N LEU A 111 2.61 11.70 7.99
CA LEU A 111 3.71 10.76 8.16
C LEU A 111 5.03 11.37 7.67
N GLU A 112 6.06 11.25 8.50
CA GLU A 112 7.44 11.43 8.10
C GLU A 112 8.03 10.08 7.64
N LYS A 113 9.03 10.13 6.77
CA LYS A 113 9.69 8.93 6.22
C LYS A 113 10.20 8.01 7.34
N GLU A 114 10.82 8.59 8.35
CA GLU A 114 11.42 7.88 9.48
C GLU A 114 10.35 7.15 10.28
N SER A 115 9.20 7.79 10.53
CA SER A 115 8.08 7.18 11.24
C SER A 115 7.49 5.97 10.50
N VAL A 116 7.50 5.98 9.17
CA VAL A 116 7.06 4.84 8.35
C VAL A 116 8.01 3.64 8.54
N VAL A 117 9.32 3.89 8.47
CA VAL A 117 10.34 2.84 8.59
C VAL A 117 10.38 2.27 10.01
N GLU A 118 10.29 3.13 11.03
CA GLU A 118 10.22 2.73 12.43
C GLU A 118 9.00 1.85 12.70
N ALA A 119 7.81 2.27 12.25
CA ALA A 119 6.58 1.51 12.45
C ALA A 119 6.60 0.14 11.74
N LEU A 120 7.27 0.04 10.59
CA LEU A 120 7.50 -1.25 9.92
C LEU A 120 8.41 -2.16 10.75
N SER A 121 9.50 -1.61 11.28
CA SER A 121 10.43 -2.37 12.15
C SER A 121 9.72 -2.89 13.39
N GLU A 122 8.94 -2.05 14.07
CA GLU A 122 8.13 -2.45 15.23
C GLU A 122 7.09 -3.54 14.89
N ALA A 123 6.60 -3.56 13.64
CA ALA A 123 5.66 -4.58 13.16
C ALA A 123 6.36 -5.88 12.71
N GLY A 124 7.68 -6.00 12.89
CA GLY A 124 8.46 -7.19 12.57
C GLY A 124 8.90 -7.26 11.10
N PHE A 125 9.02 -6.12 10.43
CA PHE A 125 9.52 -6.05 9.06
C PHE A 125 10.95 -5.52 9.00
N GLU A 126 11.76 -6.11 8.15
CA GLU A 126 13.04 -5.58 7.71
C GLU A 126 12.84 -4.85 6.37
N VAL A 127 13.15 -3.56 6.34
CA VAL A 127 13.00 -2.75 5.13
C VAL A 127 14.18 -2.98 4.20
N GLN A 128 13.90 -3.53 3.01
CA GLN A 128 14.92 -3.87 2.01
C GLN A 128 15.19 -2.74 1.01
N CYS A 129 14.14 -2.00 0.63
CA CYS A 129 14.24 -0.92 -0.34
C CYS A 129 13.29 0.22 0.03
N VAL A 130 13.76 1.46 -0.10
CA VAL A 130 12.94 2.66 0.05
C VAL A 130 13.30 3.63 -1.06
N THR A 131 12.28 4.13 -1.75
CA THR A 131 12.39 5.23 -2.71
C THR A 131 11.42 6.33 -2.31
N VAL A 132 11.89 7.57 -2.28
CA VAL A 132 11.07 8.75 -2.02
C VAL A 132 11.05 9.61 -3.27
N MET A 133 9.85 9.92 -3.76
CA MET A 133 9.61 10.76 -4.92
C MET A 133 8.93 12.05 -4.46
N PRO A 134 9.62 13.21 -4.50
CA PRO A 134 8.99 14.47 -4.14
C PRO A 134 7.87 14.81 -5.12
N LYS A 135 6.87 15.55 -4.62
CA LYS A 135 5.77 16.08 -5.43
C LYS A 135 6.35 16.96 -6.54
N ARG A 136 5.98 16.65 -7.79
CA ARG A 136 6.51 17.32 -9.00
C ARG A 136 5.74 18.57 -9.40
N SER A 137 4.48 18.69 -8.97
CA SER A 137 3.59 19.80 -9.30
C SER A 137 2.59 20.02 -8.18
N GLU A 138 2.04 21.23 -8.05
CA GLU A 138 0.95 21.46 -7.11
C GLU A 138 -0.24 20.54 -7.40
N SER A 139 -0.88 20.07 -6.33
CA SER A 139 -2.09 19.26 -6.37
C SER A 139 -3.23 20.09 -5.83
N THR A 140 -4.33 20.15 -6.57
CA THR A 140 -5.58 20.77 -6.10
C THR A 140 -6.41 19.82 -5.24
N PHE A 141 -5.99 18.55 -5.13
CA PHE A 141 -6.76 17.49 -4.49
C PHE A 141 -6.12 16.96 -3.21
N SER A 142 -4.90 17.35 -2.88
CA SER A 142 -4.18 16.91 -1.68
C SER A 142 -2.97 17.78 -1.39
N ASP A 143 -2.47 17.73 -0.16
CA ASP A 143 -1.32 18.52 0.30
C ASP A 143 -0.02 17.73 0.47
N PHE A 144 0.03 16.44 0.10
CA PHE A 144 1.23 15.62 0.21
C PHE A 144 2.49 16.31 -0.35
N GLU A 145 3.65 16.05 0.27
CA GLU A 145 4.93 16.59 -0.20
C GLU A 145 5.74 15.56 -1.00
N ALA A 146 5.54 14.27 -0.74
CA ALA A 146 6.23 13.19 -1.43
C ALA A 146 5.43 11.89 -1.41
N VAL A 147 5.80 10.97 -2.29
CA VAL A 147 5.35 9.57 -2.26
C VAL A 147 6.55 8.70 -1.87
N GLN A 148 6.37 7.84 -0.87
CA GLN A 148 7.33 6.83 -0.48
C GLN A 148 6.86 5.47 -0.98
N SER A 149 7.70 4.78 -1.76
CA SER A 149 7.51 3.37 -2.12
C SER A 149 8.58 2.53 -1.44
N LEU A 150 8.20 1.38 -0.88
CA LEU A 150 9.13 0.50 -0.19
C LEU A 150 8.78 -0.97 -0.37
N VAL A 151 9.81 -1.80 -0.15
CA VAL A 151 9.69 -3.25 -0.03
C VAL A 151 10.27 -3.64 1.33
N ALA A 152 9.51 -4.40 2.11
CA ALA A 152 9.95 -4.90 3.40
C ALA A 152 9.65 -6.41 3.54
N CYS A 153 10.55 -7.15 4.18
CA CYS A 153 10.41 -8.57 4.42
C CYS A 153 9.97 -8.82 5.86
N LYS A 154 8.93 -9.64 6.06
CA LYS A 154 8.50 -10.02 7.41
C LYS A 154 9.48 -11.02 8.01
N GLN A 155 10.04 -10.68 9.16
CA GLN A 155 10.96 -11.55 9.87
C GLN A 155 10.21 -12.71 10.55
N PRO A 156 10.85 -13.88 10.72
CA PRO A 156 10.37 -14.92 11.62
C PRO A 156 10.18 -14.36 13.04
N ALA A 157 9.18 -14.87 13.76
CA ALA A 157 9.12 -14.62 15.20
C ALA A 157 10.30 -15.35 15.87
N GLU A 158 11.05 -14.65 16.71
CA GLU A 158 12.05 -15.25 17.60
C GLU A 158 11.41 -16.21 18.61
#